data_AF-A0A972BNG7-F1
#
_entry.id   AF-A0A972BNG7-F1
#
_cell.length_a   1.000
_cell.length_b   1.000
_cell.length_c   1.000
_cell.angle_alpha   90.00
_cell.angle_beta   90.00
_cell.angle_gamma   90.00
#
_symmetry.space_group_name_H-M   'P 1'
#
loop_
_entity.id
_entity.type
_entity.pdbx_description
1 polymer ?
#
loop_
_entity_poly.entity_id
_entity_poly.type
_entity_poly.pdbx_seq_one_letter_code
_entity_poly.pdbx_strand_id
1 'polypeptide(L)'
;MKNIEITKNITESDKMLANLDRVMRQLRRRPQGTGHTNRGTYRLLRIIAESPGISTKELSEVLDIRRASLNEKLLSLEIEGMISRDRDLKDQRVYVVNLEKVAMDYLAKGKEIRSKIHDSISEILSPEEIGQLESLAGKLADGLELVDTGGEADGKSETQEGSI
;
A
#
# COMPACT_ATOMS: atom_id res chain seq x y z
N MET A 1 -42.73 -26.36 19.00
CA MET A 1 -41.36 -26.35 18.46
C MET A 1 -41.42 -25.76 17.05
N LYS A 2 -41.00 -24.51 16.86
CA LYS A 2 -40.91 -23.89 15.52
C LYS A 2 -39.52 -24.15 14.98
N ASN A 3 -39.42 -24.96 13.93
CA ASN A 3 -38.21 -25.09 13.14
C ASN A 3 -37.95 -23.73 12.49
N ILE A 4 -36.88 -23.07 12.92
CA ILE A 4 -36.39 -21.87 12.28
C ILE A 4 -35.59 -22.35 11.07
N GLU A 5 -36.20 -22.32 9.89
CA GLU A 5 -35.45 -22.34 8.62
C GLU A 5 -34.67 -21.02 8.54
N ILE A 6 -33.45 -21.01 9.07
CA ILE A 6 -32.47 -19.98 8.76
C ILE A 6 -31.80 -20.36 7.44
N THR A 7 -32.56 -20.34 6.35
CA THR A 7 -31.99 -20.20 5.02
C THR A 7 -31.65 -18.72 4.87
N LYS A 8 -30.45 -18.34 5.34
CA LYS A 8 -29.84 -17.08 4.91
C LYS A 8 -29.72 -17.16 3.38
N ASN A 9 -30.50 -16.36 2.66
CA ASN A 9 -30.26 -16.08 1.24
C ASN A 9 -28.91 -15.39 1.14
N ILE A 10 -27.84 -16.17 0.99
CA ILE A 10 -26.49 -15.66 0.73
C ILE A 10 -26.53 -15.09 -0.69
N THR A 11 -26.38 -13.78 -0.81
CA THR A 11 -26.34 -13.10 -2.10
C THR A 11 -25.06 -13.48 -2.85
N GLU A 12 -25.05 -13.32 -4.18
CA GLU A 12 -23.82 -13.52 -4.97
C GLU A 12 -22.68 -12.58 -4.49
N SER A 13 -23.04 -11.38 -4.01
CA SER A 13 -22.11 -10.45 -3.37
C SER A 13 -21.50 -11.02 -2.08
N ASP A 14 -22.27 -11.68 -1.23
CA ASP A 14 -21.76 -12.30 0.00
C ASP A 14 -20.76 -13.43 -0.30
N LYS A 15 -21.04 -14.26 -1.31
CA LYS A 15 -20.12 -15.31 -1.76
C LYS A 15 -18.83 -14.72 -2.31
N MET A 16 -18.94 -13.67 -3.12
CA MET A 16 -17.80 -12.96 -3.70
C MET A 16 -16.92 -12.36 -2.59
N LEU A 17 -17.51 -11.66 -1.62
CA LEU A 17 -16.79 -11.10 -0.47
C LEU A 17 -16.09 -12.19 0.36
N ALA A 18 -16.76 -13.32 0.62
CA ALA A 18 -16.15 -14.44 1.33
C ALA A 18 -14.95 -15.05 0.59
N ASN A 19 -15.01 -15.10 -0.75
CA ASN A 19 -13.89 -15.56 -1.58
C ASN A 19 -12.74 -14.55 -1.59
N LEU A 20 -13.02 -13.25 -1.72
CA LEU A 20 -12.00 -12.20 -1.60
C LEU A 20 -11.32 -12.24 -0.23
N ASP A 21 -12.08 -12.38 0.84
CA ASP A 21 -11.54 -12.54 2.20
C ASP A 21 -10.62 -13.76 2.31
N ARG A 22 -11.00 -14.89 1.70
CA ARG A 22 -10.16 -16.09 1.67
C ARG A 22 -8.85 -15.85 0.92
N VAL A 23 -8.91 -15.24 -0.26
CA VAL A 23 -7.72 -14.87 -1.05
C VAL A 23 -6.83 -13.92 -0.25
N MET A 24 -7.41 -12.87 0.33
CA MET A 24 -6.67 -11.89 1.12
C MET A 24 -6.03 -12.51 2.37
N ARG A 25 -6.69 -13.45 3.04
CA ARG A 25 -6.07 -14.22 4.13
C ARG A 25 -4.89 -15.05 3.66
N GLN A 26 -4.99 -15.71 2.51
CA GLN A 26 -3.90 -16.52 1.95
C GLN A 26 -2.71 -15.65 1.51
N LEU A 27 -2.97 -14.53 0.85
CA LEU A 27 -1.93 -13.56 0.47
C LEU A 27 -1.29 -12.87 1.69
N ARG A 28 -2.02 -12.75 2.81
CA ARG A 28 -1.51 -12.21 4.07
C ARG A 28 -0.75 -13.26 4.91
N ARG A 29 -0.96 -14.57 4.68
CA ARG A 29 -0.19 -15.64 5.35
C ARG A 29 1.24 -15.65 4.81
N ARG A 30 2.08 -14.80 5.41
CA ARG A 30 3.52 -14.87 5.27
C ARG A 30 4.11 -15.84 6.31
N PRO A 31 5.28 -16.44 6.04
CA PRO A 31 6.05 -17.10 7.08
C PRO A 31 6.28 -16.12 8.25
N GLN A 32 6.12 -16.64 9.47
CA GLN A 32 6.35 -15.94 10.73
C GLN A 32 7.68 -15.15 10.67
N GLY A 33 7.64 -13.86 11.00
CA GLY A 33 8.85 -13.00 11.09
C GLY A 33 8.91 -11.76 10.18
N THR A 34 7.92 -11.52 9.31
CA THR A 34 7.88 -10.32 8.43
C THR A 34 6.73 -9.39 8.81
N GLY A 35 6.89 -8.67 9.92
CA GLY A 35 5.87 -7.80 10.50
C GLY A 35 5.30 -6.73 9.54
N HIS A 36 4.13 -6.19 9.90
CA HIS A 36 3.43 -5.12 9.18
C HIS A 36 4.28 -3.85 8.95
N THR A 37 5.35 -3.69 9.74
CA THR A 37 6.40 -2.67 9.60
C THR A 37 7.20 -2.76 8.29
N ASN A 38 7.16 -3.88 7.55
CA ASN A 38 7.96 -4.08 6.34
C ASN A 38 7.34 -3.52 5.04
N ARG A 39 6.03 -3.26 4.94
CA ARG A 39 5.45 -2.77 3.66
C ARG A 39 5.86 -1.33 3.35
N GLY A 40 5.74 -0.43 4.32
CA GLY A 40 6.13 0.98 4.18
C GLY A 40 7.64 1.12 3.92
N THR A 41 8.45 0.42 4.71
CA THR A 41 9.91 0.36 4.51
C THR A 41 10.27 -0.19 3.13
N TYR A 42 9.65 -1.29 2.69
CA TYR A 42 9.93 -1.85 1.37
C TYR A 42 9.57 -0.88 0.24
N ARG A 43 8.41 -0.20 0.32
CA ARG A 43 8.01 0.80 -0.68
C ARG A 43 9.00 1.97 -0.72
N LEU A 44 9.36 2.51 0.44
CA LEU A 44 10.34 3.58 0.56
C LEU A 44 11.69 3.18 -0.04
N LEU A 45 12.26 2.05 0.38
CA LEU A 45 13.56 1.57 -0.13
C LEU A 45 13.50 1.30 -1.64
N ARG A 46 12.38 0.76 -2.15
CA ARG A 46 12.20 0.52 -3.58
C ARG A 46 12.24 1.83 -4.39
N ILE A 47 11.59 2.89 -3.91
CA ILE A 47 11.62 4.21 -4.58
C ILE A 47 13.06 4.75 -4.61
N ILE A 48 13.81 4.63 -3.52
CA ILE A 48 15.23 5.06 -3.50
C ILE A 48 16.07 4.20 -4.48
N ALA A 49 15.79 2.89 -4.59
CA ALA A 49 16.48 2.04 -5.57
C ALA A 49 16.21 2.46 -7.02
N GLU A 50 14.97 2.88 -7.32
CA GLU A 50 14.55 3.35 -8.65
C GLU A 50 15.06 4.75 -8.96
N SER A 51 15.33 5.55 -7.92
CA SER A 51 15.85 6.93 -8.02
C SER A 51 17.03 7.17 -7.06
N PRO A 52 18.23 6.63 -7.36
CA PRO A 52 19.41 6.86 -6.53
C PRO A 52 19.75 8.35 -6.42
N GLY A 53 20.03 8.81 -5.20
CA GLY A 53 20.30 10.22 -4.93
C GLY A 53 19.05 11.10 -4.89
N ILE A 54 17.84 10.53 -4.78
CA ILE A 54 16.61 11.30 -4.58
C ILE A 54 16.72 12.19 -3.34
N SER A 55 16.26 13.43 -3.44
CA SER A 55 16.26 14.32 -2.28
C SER A 55 15.21 13.91 -1.26
N THR A 56 15.45 14.24 0.02
CA THR A 56 14.45 14.00 1.08
C THR A 56 13.12 14.72 0.82
N LYS A 57 13.16 15.87 0.14
CA LYS A 57 11.98 16.62 -0.29
C LYS A 57 11.18 15.81 -1.31
N GLU A 58 11.81 15.41 -2.42
CA GLU A 58 11.13 14.66 -3.49
C GLU A 58 10.62 13.31 -2.96
N LEU A 59 11.40 12.64 -2.12
CA LEU A 59 10.98 11.38 -1.50
C LEU A 59 9.73 11.55 -0.63
N SER A 60 9.60 12.67 0.10
CA SER A 60 8.39 12.97 0.89
C SER A 60 7.16 13.22 0.02
N GLU A 61 7.36 13.88 -1.14
CA GLU A 61 6.30 14.19 -2.10
C GLU A 61 5.81 12.91 -2.79
N VAL A 62 6.72 12.04 -3.24
CA VAL A 62 6.38 10.76 -3.88
C VAL A 62 5.69 9.78 -2.92
N LEU A 63 6.07 9.80 -1.64
CA LEU A 63 5.46 8.94 -0.63
C LEU A 63 4.16 9.50 -0.05
N ASP A 64 3.84 10.76 -0.34
CA ASP A 64 2.74 11.52 0.26
C ASP A 64 2.75 11.45 1.80
N ILE A 65 3.92 11.73 2.39
CA ILE A 65 4.10 11.74 3.84
C ILE A 65 4.75 13.03 4.33
N ARG A 66 4.45 13.40 5.57
CA ARG A 66 5.07 14.58 6.21
C ARG A 66 6.58 14.39 6.35
N ARG A 67 7.34 15.46 6.04
CA ARG A 67 8.81 15.47 6.11
C ARG A 67 9.39 15.05 7.47
N ALA A 68 8.74 15.45 8.57
CA ALA A 68 9.17 15.05 9.91
C ALA A 68 9.12 13.52 10.09
N SER A 69 8.01 12.90 9.70
CA SER A 69 7.83 11.44 9.75
C SER A 69 8.79 10.71 8.80
N LEU A 70 9.03 11.26 7.61
CA LEU A 70 10.04 10.71 6.71
C LEU A 70 11.43 10.77 7.35
N ASN A 71 11.82 11.89 7.93
CA ASN A 71 13.15 12.06 8.55
C ASN A 71 13.37 11.10 9.73
N GLU A 72 12.36 10.89 10.57
CA GLU A 72 12.42 9.87 11.63
C GLU A 72 12.62 8.47 11.03
N LYS A 73 11.90 8.15 9.96
CA LYS A 73 12.03 6.86 9.29
C LYS A 73 13.41 6.68 8.64
N LEU A 74 13.91 7.69 7.95
CA LEU A 74 15.24 7.67 7.33
C LEU A 74 16.33 7.55 8.39
N LEU A 75 16.21 8.24 9.53
CA LEU A 75 17.16 8.10 10.63
C LEU A 75 17.23 6.65 11.15
N SER A 76 16.08 5.99 11.35
CA SER A 76 16.06 4.57 11.73
C SER A 76 16.78 3.69 10.70
N LEU A 77 16.50 3.90 9.42
CA LEU A 77 17.10 3.11 8.33
C LEU A 77 18.61 3.36 8.19
N GLU A 78 19.07 4.57 8.46
CA GLU A 78 20.48 4.92 8.46
C GLU A 78 21.22 4.25 9.64
N ILE A 79 20.61 4.26 10.84
CA ILE A 79 21.12 3.52 12.02
C ILE A 79 21.18 2.00 11.74
N GLU A 80 20.20 1.48 11.01
CA GLU A 80 20.17 0.07 10.57
C GLU A 80 21.17 -0.23 9.42
N GLY A 81 21.91 0.76 8.93
CA GLY A 81 22.87 0.61 7.84
C GLY A 81 22.22 0.27 6.49
N MET A 82 20.94 0.61 6.33
CA MET A 82 20.17 0.36 5.11
C MET A 82 20.30 1.50 4.09
N ILE A 83 20.55 2.73 4.55
CA ILE A 83 20.70 3.90 3.70
C ILE A 83 21.89 4.75 4.13
N SER A 84 22.33 5.62 3.23
CA SER A 84 23.22 6.75 3.51
C SER A 84 22.54 8.06 3.11
N ARG A 85 22.85 9.13 3.86
CA ARG A 85 22.38 10.49 3.56
C ARG A 85 23.57 11.44 3.43
N ASP A 86 23.73 11.99 2.22
CA ASP A 86 24.82 12.89 1.90
C ASP A 86 24.29 14.26 1.48
N ARG A 87 25.15 15.29 1.56
CA ARG A 87 24.86 16.58 0.94
C ARG A 87 24.95 16.45 -0.58
N ASP A 88 24.01 17.05 -1.28
CA ASP A 88 24.06 17.12 -2.74
C ASP A 88 25.28 17.91 -3.21
N LEU A 89 25.93 17.44 -4.27
CA LEU A 89 27.15 18.07 -4.81
C LEU A 89 26.87 19.42 -5.48
N LYS A 90 25.66 19.66 -5.97
CA LYS A 90 25.25 20.89 -6.67
C LYS A 90 24.61 21.90 -5.72
N ASP A 91 23.85 21.45 -4.73
CA ASP A 91 23.30 22.29 -3.67
C ASP A 91 23.49 21.64 -2.30
N GLN A 92 24.53 22.06 -1.57
CA GLN A 92 24.88 21.55 -0.24
C GLN A 92 23.79 21.77 0.81
N ARG A 93 22.71 22.51 0.53
CA ARG A 93 21.55 22.62 1.44
C ARG A 93 20.62 21.42 1.33
N VAL A 94 20.71 20.65 0.25
CA VAL A 94 19.88 19.48 -0.03
C VAL A 94 20.58 18.22 0.49
N TYR A 95 19.79 17.34 1.10
CA TYR A 95 20.21 15.99 1.44
C TYR A 95 19.65 15.00 0.42
N VAL A 96 20.52 14.17 -0.12
CA VAL A 96 20.20 13.08 -1.04
C VAL A 96 20.34 11.74 -0.32
N VAL A 97 19.53 10.77 -0.72
CA VAL A 97 19.48 9.45 -0.07
C VAL A 97 19.91 8.36 -1.03
N ASN A 98 20.77 7.46 -0.57
CA ASN A 98 21.23 6.29 -1.31
C ASN A 98 20.99 5.01 -0.52
N LEU A 99 20.88 3.88 -1.23
CA LEU A 99 20.78 2.57 -0.60
C LEU A 99 22.15 1.98 -0.32
N GLU A 100 22.24 1.34 0.84
CA GLU A 100 23.37 0.49 1.19
C GLU A 100 23.11 -0.96 0.78
N LYS A 101 24.18 -1.77 0.79
CA LYS A 101 24.11 -3.19 0.43
C LYS A 101 23.04 -3.95 1.24
N VAL A 102 22.88 -3.63 2.53
CA VAL A 102 21.89 -4.25 3.42
C VAL A 102 20.45 -4.03 2.90
N ALA A 103 20.14 -2.83 2.41
CA ALA A 103 18.83 -2.55 1.82
C ALA A 103 18.63 -3.27 0.49
N MET A 104 19.66 -3.36 -0.35
CA MET A 104 19.58 -4.09 -1.62
C MET A 104 19.29 -5.58 -1.40
N ASP A 105 19.97 -6.21 -0.44
CA ASP A 105 19.72 -7.61 -0.06
C ASP A 105 18.31 -7.80 0.53
N TYR A 106 17.85 -6.84 1.33
CA TYR A 106 16.49 -6.81 1.86
C TYR A 106 15.44 -6.71 0.73
N LEU A 107 15.65 -5.83 -0.25
CA LEU A 107 14.77 -5.68 -1.41
C LEU A 107 14.73 -6.95 -2.26
N ALA A 108 15.88 -7.60 -2.49
CA ALA A 108 15.98 -8.84 -3.24
C ALA A 108 15.17 -9.98 -2.58
N LYS A 109 15.33 -10.18 -1.26
CA LYS A 109 14.52 -11.15 -0.49
C LYS A 109 13.03 -10.84 -0.57
N GLY A 110 12.65 -9.56 -0.46
CA GLY A 110 11.26 -9.14 -0.58
C GLY A 110 10.70 -9.31 -2.00
N LYS A 111 11.54 -9.19 -3.04
CA LYS A 111 11.19 -9.45 -4.43
C LYS A 111 10.97 -10.95 -4.67
N GLU A 112 11.83 -11.82 -4.15
CA GLU A 112 11.69 -13.27 -4.30
C GLU A 112 10.38 -13.79 -3.69
N ILE A 113 10.00 -13.31 -2.50
CA ILE A 113 8.71 -13.67 -1.86
C ILE A 113 7.52 -13.19 -2.70
N ARG A 114 7.62 -12.00 -3.32
CA ARG A 114 6.57 -11.47 -4.20
C ARG A 114 6.52 -12.19 -5.55
N SER A 115 7.68 -12.55 -6.10
CA SER A 115 7.80 -13.34 -7.34
C SER A 115 7.11 -14.67 -7.15
N LYS A 116 7.37 -15.39 -6.05
CA LYS A 116 6.69 -16.66 -5.75
C LYS A 116 5.16 -16.55 -5.78
N ILE A 117 4.59 -15.46 -5.26
CA ILE A 117 3.15 -15.22 -5.35
C ILE A 117 2.72 -14.97 -6.80
N HIS A 118 3.47 -14.16 -7.55
CA HIS A 118 3.16 -13.87 -8.95
C HIS A 118 3.25 -15.14 -9.83
N ASP A 119 4.31 -15.91 -9.65
CA ASP A 119 4.56 -17.19 -10.34
C ASP A 119 3.43 -18.18 -10.01
N SER A 120 3.07 -18.33 -8.73
CA SER A 120 1.92 -19.15 -8.33
C SER A 120 0.58 -18.66 -8.89
N ILE A 121 0.37 -17.35 -9.04
CA ILE A 121 -0.86 -16.83 -9.68
C ILE A 121 -0.89 -17.22 -11.15
N SER A 122 0.24 -17.12 -11.86
CA SER A 122 0.34 -17.52 -13.28
C SER A 122 0.20 -19.03 -13.52
N GLU A 123 0.44 -19.85 -12.49
CA GLU A 123 0.16 -21.29 -12.53
C GLU A 123 -1.32 -21.62 -12.26
N ILE A 124 -2.07 -20.73 -11.59
CA ILE A 124 -3.47 -20.95 -11.21
C ILE A 124 -4.44 -20.32 -12.22
N LEU A 125 -4.09 -19.16 -12.77
CA LEU A 125 -4.93 -18.37 -13.68
C LEU A 125 -4.22 -18.18 -15.02
N SER A 126 -4.97 -18.34 -16.11
CA SER A 126 -4.52 -17.97 -17.44
C SER A 126 -4.35 -16.44 -17.57
N PRO A 127 -3.57 -15.94 -18.56
CA PRO A 127 -3.44 -14.51 -18.80
C PRO A 127 -4.76 -13.77 -19.03
N GLU A 128 -5.74 -14.45 -19.65
CA GLU A 128 -7.08 -13.90 -19.87
C GLU A 128 -7.84 -13.74 -18.55
N GLU A 129 -7.85 -14.77 -17.70
CA GLU A 129 -8.50 -14.74 -16.38
C GLU A 129 -7.86 -13.69 -15.46
N ILE A 130 -6.53 -13.50 -15.53
CA ILE A 130 -5.83 -12.44 -14.81
C ILE A 130 -6.33 -11.06 -15.26
N GLY A 131 -6.46 -10.82 -16.57
CA GLY A 131 -6.99 -9.56 -17.10
C GLY A 131 -8.44 -9.31 -16.70
N GLN A 132 -9.28 -10.35 -16.72
CA GLN A 132 -10.68 -10.24 -16.26
C GLN A 132 -10.76 -9.90 -14.77
N LEU A 133 -9.95 -10.56 -13.93
CA LEU A 133 -9.92 -10.32 -12.50
C LEU A 133 -9.40 -8.92 -12.16
N GLU A 134 -8.36 -8.45 -12.87
CA GLU A 134 -7.81 -7.10 -12.72
C GLU A 134 -8.87 -6.04 -13.04
N SER A 135 -9.56 -6.17 -14.18
CA SER A 135 -10.62 -5.25 -14.59
C SER A 135 -11.79 -5.21 -13.59
N LEU A 136 -12.27 -6.38 -13.14
CA LEU A 136 -13.38 -6.46 -12.19
C LEU A 136 -13.00 -5.94 -10.80
N ALA A 137 -11.79 -6.24 -10.34
CA ALA A 137 -11.29 -5.74 -9.06
C ALA A 137 -11.09 -4.21 -9.09
N GLY A 138 -10.57 -3.67 -10.19
CA GLY A 138 -10.44 -2.22 -10.41
C GLY A 138 -11.80 -1.52 -10.36
N LYS A 139 -12.77 -2.01 -11.14
CA LYS A 139 -14.15 -1.50 -11.12
C LYS A 139 -14.77 -1.50 -9.72
N LEU A 140 -14.51 -2.57 -8.94
CA LEU A 140 -15.01 -2.67 -7.57
C LEU A 140 -14.32 -1.66 -6.65
N ALA A 141 -13.01 -1.48 -6.77
CA ALA A 141 -12.26 -0.51 -5.98
C ALA A 141 -12.74 0.92 -6.25
N ASP A 142 -12.79 1.32 -7.52
CA ASP A 142 -13.24 2.66 -7.95
C ASP A 142 -14.69 2.93 -7.47
N GLY A 143 -15.58 1.94 -7.65
CA GLY A 143 -16.96 2.05 -7.20
C GLY A 143 -17.10 2.24 -5.70
N LEU A 144 -16.27 1.57 -4.89
CA LEU A 144 -16.29 1.71 -3.43
C LEU A 144 -15.74 3.06 -2.96
N GLU A 145 -14.68 3.58 -3.58
CA GLU A 145 -14.14 4.91 -3.27
C GLU A 145 -15.19 6.03 -3.52
N LEU A 146 -15.97 5.90 -4.59
CA LEU A 146 -17.06 6.83 -4.91
C LEU A 146 -18.24 6.75 -3.93
N VAL A 147 -18.53 5.57 -3.38
CA VAL A 147 -19.58 5.39 -2.38
C VAL A 147 -19.16 5.96 -1.02
N ASP A 148 -17.89 5.82 -0.65
CA ASP A 148 -17.35 6.31 0.63
C ASP A 148 -17.24 7.85 0.67
N THR A 149 -16.95 8.47 -0.48
CA THR A 149 -16.85 9.94 -0.62
C THR A 149 -18.20 10.65 -0.74
N GLY A 150 -19.30 9.94 -0.96
CA GLY A 150 -20.67 10.49 -1.05
C GLY A 150 -21.32 10.84 0.30
N GLY A 151 -20.67 10.54 1.43
CA GLY A 151 -21.22 10.70 2.78
C GLY A 151 -20.90 12.01 3.51
N GLU A 152 -20.02 12.87 2.99
CA GLU A 152 -19.58 14.11 3.68
C GLU A 152 -20.13 15.41 3.08
N ALA A 153 -20.91 15.36 2.01
CA ALA A 153 -21.43 16.54 1.33
C ALA A 153 -22.91 16.83 1.64
N ASP A 154 -23.31 16.83 2.91
CA ASP A 154 -24.55 17.53 3.31
C ASP A 154 -24.52 17.88 4.81
N GLY A 155 -23.95 19.04 5.12
CA GLY A 155 -23.86 19.47 6.51
C GLY A 155 -22.96 20.67 6.74
N LYS A 156 -23.19 21.78 6.01
CA LYS A 156 -22.94 23.17 6.46
C LYS A 156 -23.28 24.18 5.36
N SER A 157 -24.53 24.65 5.34
CA SER A 157 -24.83 26.03 4.94
C SER A 157 -26.21 26.44 5.46
N GLU A 158 -26.28 26.76 6.76
CA GLU A 158 -27.24 27.74 7.27
C GLU A 158 -26.54 28.54 8.37
N THR A 159 -25.81 29.57 7.95
CA THR A 159 -25.45 30.71 8.80
C THR A 159 -25.75 31.98 8.05
N GLN A 160 -26.52 32.85 8.72
CA GLN A 160 -26.92 34.23 8.39
C GLN A 160 -28.05 34.31 7.35
N GLU A 161 -29.15 35.04 7.57
CA GLU A 161 -29.24 36.43 8.00
C GLU A 161 -30.60 36.79 8.66
N GLY A 162 -30.60 37.90 9.42
CA GLY A 162 -31.79 38.60 9.94
C GLY A 162 -31.62 39.01 11.41
N SER A 163 -30.78 39.99 11.78
CA SER A 163 -30.94 41.45 11.60
C SER A 163 -32.02 42.07 12.50
N ILE A 164 -31.54 42.92 13.42
CA ILE A 164 -32.20 43.90 14.32
C ILE A 164 -32.81 43.35 15.61
#